data_AF-A0AAU7XL23-F1
#
_entry.id   AF-A0AAU7XL23-F1
#
_cell.length_a   1.000
_cell.length_b   1.000
_cell.length_c   1.000
_cell.angle_alpha   90.00
_cell.angle_beta   90.00
_cell.angle_gamma   90.00
#
_symmetry.space_group_name_H-M   'P 1'
#
loop_
_entity.id
_entity.type
_entity.pdbx_description
1 polymer ?
#
loop_
_entity_poly.entity_id
_entity_poly.type
_entity_poly.pdbx_seq_one_letter_code
_entity_poly.pdbx_strand_id
1 'polypeptide(L)'
;MTHSIDFKRIEEKLFLIQNIVLGSRAYCVERDIGRTVGRYGEGAWSDYSYRLQELVSSYTIECAIKTSMVQDFVAANSTGVDLASVDGEAREGFEIGVVHSGAFDLTVRESCNKIIHASKVDLGWACANLRKAKKIEYWAGCYHLHGKQGKSAWHVELDMQLWAIAMENFHAILDERVDWEQVYGL
;
A
#
# COMPACT_ATOMS: atom_id res chain seq x y z
N MET A 1 25.13 -9.56 -11.45
CA MET A 1 25.19 -9.23 -10.00
C MET A 1 23.76 -9.10 -9.53
N THR A 2 23.27 -10.10 -8.81
CA THR A 2 21.94 -10.05 -8.20
C THR A 2 22.00 -9.04 -7.05
N HIS A 3 21.19 -8.00 -7.08
CA HIS A 3 21.07 -7.10 -5.94
C HIS A 3 20.47 -7.90 -4.79
N SER A 4 21.11 -7.87 -3.61
CA SER A 4 20.54 -8.48 -2.41
C SER A 4 19.17 -7.85 -2.14
N ILE A 5 18.13 -8.67 -2.02
CA ILE A 5 16.80 -8.23 -1.66
C ILE A 5 16.86 -7.75 -0.20
N ASP A 6 16.63 -6.47 0.00
CA ASP A 6 16.58 -5.84 1.32
C ASP A 6 15.12 -5.77 1.79
N PHE A 7 14.63 -6.88 2.35
CA PHE A 7 13.27 -6.96 2.91
C PHE A 7 13.07 -5.93 4.03
N LYS A 8 14.08 -5.70 4.87
CA LYS A 8 14.00 -4.75 5.99
C LYS A 8 13.62 -3.34 5.54
N ARG A 9 14.17 -2.87 4.43
CA ARG A 9 13.83 -1.54 3.89
C ARG A 9 12.43 -1.47 3.29
N ILE A 10 11.89 -2.60 2.83
CA ILE A 10 10.48 -2.68 2.38
C ILE A 10 9.57 -2.65 3.61
N GLU A 11 9.87 -3.50 4.60
CA GLU A 11 9.13 -3.60 5.87
C GLU A 11 9.11 -2.28 6.64
N GLU A 12 10.21 -1.52 6.69
CA GLU A 12 10.23 -0.19 7.33
C GLU A 12 9.15 0.73 6.74
N LYS A 13 8.95 0.69 5.43
CA LYS A 13 7.96 1.52 4.74
C LYS A 13 6.54 1.01 4.95
N LEU A 14 6.36 -0.30 4.94
CA LEU A 14 5.07 -0.92 5.25
C LEU A 14 4.64 -0.58 6.68
N PHE A 15 5.56 -0.70 7.64
CA PHE A 15 5.37 -0.26 9.03
C PHE A 15 4.98 1.23 9.13
N LEU A 16 5.66 2.11 8.39
CA LEU A 16 5.33 3.53 8.37
C LEU A 16 3.93 3.79 7.77
N ILE A 17 3.57 3.12 6.68
CA ILE A 17 2.22 3.22 6.09
C ILE A 17 1.15 2.85 7.13
N GLN A 18 1.32 1.71 7.82
CA GLN A 18 0.38 1.28 8.85
C GLN A 18 0.21 2.31 9.97
N ASN A 19 1.32 2.86 10.48
CA ASN A 19 1.29 3.89 11.52
C ASN A 19 0.64 5.19 11.04
N ILE A 20 0.86 5.57 9.79
CA ILE A 20 0.23 6.74 9.18
C ILE A 20 -1.29 6.54 9.10
N VAL A 21 -1.75 5.36 8.65
CA VAL A 21 -3.19 5.04 8.60
C VAL A 21 -3.82 5.13 9.99
N LEU A 22 -3.24 4.41 10.96
CA LEU A 22 -3.75 4.36 12.34
C LEU A 22 -3.70 5.71 13.06
N GLY A 23 -2.66 6.51 12.79
CA GLY A 23 -2.43 7.81 13.42
C GLY A 23 -3.13 8.99 12.73
N SER A 24 -3.54 8.84 11.47
CA SER A 24 -4.09 9.90 10.59
C SER A 24 -5.15 10.75 11.28
N ARG A 25 -6.17 10.11 11.87
CA ARG A 25 -7.24 10.81 12.57
C ARG A 25 -6.73 11.58 13.79
N ALA A 26 -5.94 10.95 14.64
CA ALA A 26 -5.42 11.57 15.86
C ALA A 26 -4.55 12.78 15.54
N TYR A 27 -3.70 12.67 14.51
CA TYR A 27 -2.89 13.78 14.02
C TYR A 27 -3.75 14.95 13.55
N CYS A 28 -4.78 14.70 12.73
CA CYS A 28 -5.67 15.76 12.27
C CYS A 28 -6.51 16.39 13.39
N VAL A 29 -6.92 15.61 14.40
CA VAL A 29 -7.61 16.14 15.59
C VAL A 29 -6.70 17.09 16.37
N GLU A 30 -5.49 16.63 16.71
CA GLU A 30 -4.54 17.39 17.53
C GLU A 30 -4.08 18.67 16.84
N ARG A 31 -3.82 18.57 15.53
CA ARG A 31 -3.40 19.68 14.67
C ARG A 31 -4.58 20.46 14.10
N ASP A 32 -5.80 20.14 14.47
CA ASP A 32 -6.98 20.92 14.07
C ASP A 32 -7.12 21.08 12.54
N ILE A 33 -6.75 20.03 11.80
CA ILE A 33 -6.65 20.02 10.34
C ILE A 33 -8.04 19.75 9.75
N GLY A 34 -8.53 20.72 8.98
CA GLY A 34 -9.75 20.61 8.19
C GLY A 34 -9.74 21.65 7.08
N ARG A 35 -10.63 21.50 6.09
CA ARG A 35 -10.71 22.43 4.94
C ARG A 35 -11.10 23.86 5.32
N THR A 36 -11.69 24.05 6.49
CA THR A 36 -11.99 25.37 7.06
C THR A 36 -10.79 25.90 7.83
N VAL A 37 -10.58 27.23 7.84
CA VAL A 37 -9.49 27.88 8.59
C VAL A 37 -9.44 27.38 10.05
N GLY A 38 -8.41 26.63 10.37
CA GLY A 38 -8.14 26.06 11.68
C GLY A 38 -7.14 26.90 12.48
N ARG A 39 -6.71 26.38 13.64
CA ARG A 39 -5.71 27.02 14.51
C ARG A 39 -4.36 27.28 13.83
N TYR A 40 -4.03 26.47 12.82
CA TYR A 40 -2.79 26.52 12.07
C TYR A 40 -2.87 27.36 10.78
N GLY A 41 -3.98 28.09 10.58
CA GLY A 41 -4.16 29.00 9.46
C GLY A 41 -4.80 28.38 8.22
N GLU A 42 -4.92 29.21 7.19
CA GLU A 42 -5.42 28.83 5.87
C GLU A 42 -4.39 27.94 5.16
N GLY A 43 -4.83 26.90 4.43
CA GLY A 43 -3.94 26.00 3.68
C GLY A 43 -3.39 24.79 4.45
N ALA A 44 -3.57 24.70 5.77
CA ALA A 44 -3.07 23.58 6.58
C ALA A 44 -3.57 22.19 6.11
N TRP A 45 -4.80 22.12 5.61
CA TRP A 45 -5.34 20.89 5.02
C TRP A 45 -4.69 20.54 3.69
N SER A 46 -4.51 21.52 2.80
CA SER A 46 -3.85 21.32 1.52
C SER A 46 -2.43 20.80 1.74
N ASP A 47 -1.66 21.45 2.61
CA ASP A 47 -0.30 21.03 2.96
C ASP A 47 -0.25 19.59 3.50
N TYR A 48 -1.15 19.25 4.43
CA TYR A 48 -1.24 17.89 4.96
C TYR A 48 -1.59 16.88 3.87
N SER A 49 -2.62 17.18 3.06
CA SER A 49 -3.12 16.28 2.02
C SER A 49 -2.07 16.01 0.94
N TYR A 50 -1.35 17.04 0.47
CA TYR A 50 -0.29 16.89 -0.53
C TYR A 50 0.91 16.14 0.00
N ARG A 51 1.39 16.46 1.21
CA ARG A 51 2.51 15.74 1.84
C ARG A 51 2.17 14.28 2.06
N LEU A 52 0.94 14.01 2.53
CA LEU A 52 0.48 12.64 2.75
C LEU A 52 0.41 11.87 1.43
N GLN A 53 -0.17 12.47 0.40
CA GLN A 53 -0.26 11.85 -0.93
C GLN A 53 1.13 11.54 -1.50
N GLU A 54 2.07 12.49 -1.43
CA GLU A 54 3.44 12.29 -1.87
C GLU A 54 4.13 11.15 -1.12
N LEU A 55 4.05 11.17 0.22
CA LEU A 55 4.68 10.18 1.09
C LEU A 55 4.12 8.78 0.87
N VAL A 56 2.79 8.64 0.97
CA VAL A 56 2.11 7.34 0.80
C VAL A 56 2.34 6.80 -0.60
N SER A 57 2.23 7.65 -1.63
CA SER A 57 2.44 7.19 -3.01
C SER A 57 3.88 6.73 -3.24
N SER A 58 4.87 7.47 -2.74
CA SER A 58 6.28 7.12 -2.86
C SER A 58 6.63 5.81 -2.15
N TYR A 59 6.10 5.58 -0.95
CA TYR A 59 6.37 4.34 -0.23
C TYR A 59 5.66 3.15 -0.89
N THR A 60 4.39 3.34 -1.26
CA THR A 60 3.57 2.29 -1.88
C THR A 60 4.17 1.82 -3.21
N ILE A 61 4.58 2.75 -4.09
CA ILE A 61 5.20 2.38 -5.38
C ILE A 61 6.53 1.65 -5.20
N GLU A 62 7.37 2.08 -4.25
CA GLU A 62 8.66 1.41 -4.01
C GLU A 62 8.46 -0.01 -3.47
N CYS A 63 7.56 -0.19 -2.50
CA CYS A 63 7.23 -1.51 -1.97
C CYS A 63 6.66 -2.42 -3.06
N ALA A 64 5.76 -1.90 -3.92
CA ALA A 64 5.16 -2.66 -5.02
C ALA A 64 6.19 -3.10 -6.07
N ILE A 65 7.11 -2.21 -6.47
CA ILE A 65 8.17 -2.52 -7.43
C ILE A 65 9.09 -3.58 -6.86
N LYS A 66 9.62 -3.36 -5.65
CA LYS A 66 10.56 -4.30 -5.04
C LYS A 66 9.92 -5.67 -4.81
N THR A 67 8.69 -5.72 -4.33
CA THR A 67 7.97 -6.99 -4.11
C THR A 67 7.67 -7.70 -5.42
N SER A 68 7.37 -6.96 -6.50
CA SER A 68 7.25 -7.55 -7.83
C SER A 68 8.57 -8.15 -8.31
N MET A 69 9.68 -7.45 -8.11
CA MET A 69 11.01 -7.97 -8.45
C MET A 69 11.34 -9.25 -7.67
N VAL A 70 11.05 -9.29 -6.36
CA VAL A 70 11.25 -10.50 -5.54
C VAL A 70 10.47 -11.67 -6.13
N GLN A 71 9.20 -11.49 -6.44
CA GLN A 71 8.38 -12.53 -7.05
C GLN A 71 8.95 -13.00 -8.41
N ASP A 72 9.41 -12.07 -9.24
CA ASP A 72 10.02 -12.39 -10.53
C ASP A 72 11.32 -13.19 -10.34
N PHE A 73 12.14 -12.86 -9.33
CA PHE A 73 13.35 -13.62 -9.00
C PHE A 73 13.04 -15.02 -8.51
N VAL A 74 12.08 -15.18 -7.60
CA VAL A 74 11.66 -16.50 -7.08
C VAL A 74 11.13 -17.36 -8.23
N ALA A 75 10.28 -16.79 -9.10
CA ALA A 75 9.75 -17.49 -10.27
C ALA A 75 10.84 -17.92 -11.28
N ALA A 76 11.87 -17.10 -11.47
CA ALA A 76 12.94 -17.38 -12.42
C ALA A 76 13.95 -18.43 -11.93
N ASN A 77 14.16 -18.56 -10.62
CA ASN A 77 15.24 -19.38 -10.05
C ASN A 77 14.81 -20.78 -9.59
N SER A 78 13.63 -21.27 -10.00
CA SER A 78 13.15 -22.63 -9.72
C SER A 78 13.28 -23.04 -8.23
N THR A 79 12.94 -22.11 -7.33
CA THR A 79 13.07 -22.30 -5.88
C THR A 79 12.17 -23.40 -5.31
N GLY A 80 11.24 -23.93 -6.12
CA GLY A 80 10.21 -24.88 -5.68
C GLY A 80 9.07 -24.24 -4.87
N VAL A 81 9.11 -22.92 -4.66
CA VAL A 81 8.08 -22.18 -3.93
C VAL A 81 6.90 -21.85 -4.84
N ASP A 82 5.69 -22.26 -4.42
CA ASP A 82 4.45 -21.87 -5.08
C ASP A 82 3.98 -20.49 -4.59
N LEU A 83 4.22 -19.45 -5.41
CA LEU A 83 3.82 -18.08 -5.12
C LEU A 83 2.31 -17.90 -4.95
N ALA A 84 1.48 -18.76 -5.55
CA ALA A 84 0.03 -18.68 -5.38
C ALA A 84 -0.40 -19.15 -3.98
N SER A 85 0.21 -20.23 -3.47
CA SER A 85 0.02 -20.65 -2.07
C SER A 85 0.47 -19.57 -1.10
N VAL A 86 1.67 -19.02 -1.32
CA VAL A 86 2.21 -17.96 -0.45
C VAL A 86 1.31 -16.72 -0.44
N ASP A 87 0.76 -16.31 -1.59
CA ASP A 87 -0.22 -15.22 -1.67
C ASP A 87 -1.50 -15.52 -0.87
N GLY A 88 -2.02 -16.73 -0.97
CA GLY A 88 -3.21 -17.16 -0.24
C GLY A 88 -2.99 -17.14 1.29
N GLU A 89 -1.86 -17.65 1.74
CA GLU A 89 -1.47 -17.67 3.16
C GLU A 89 -1.23 -16.26 3.71
N ALA A 90 -0.54 -15.40 2.94
CA ALA A 90 -0.24 -14.03 3.36
C ALA A 90 -1.50 -13.17 3.61
N ARG A 91 -2.61 -13.51 2.93
CA ARG A 91 -3.91 -12.84 3.01
C ARG A 91 -4.96 -13.67 3.75
N GLU A 92 -4.56 -14.70 4.49
CA GLU A 92 -5.51 -15.58 5.15
C GLU A 92 -6.40 -14.79 6.14
N GLY A 93 -7.72 -14.92 5.97
CA GLY A 93 -8.71 -14.33 6.86
C GLY A 93 -9.09 -12.87 6.57
N PHE A 94 -8.56 -12.24 5.52
CA PHE A 94 -8.94 -10.87 5.14
C PHE A 94 -8.72 -10.55 3.65
N GLU A 95 -9.37 -9.48 3.18
CA GLU A 95 -9.16 -8.92 1.84
C GLU A 95 -8.30 -7.65 1.93
N ILE A 96 -7.37 -7.47 0.99
CA ILE A 96 -6.46 -6.30 0.94
C ILE A 96 -7.10 -5.06 0.29
N GLY A 97 -8.34 -5.18 -0.17
CA GLY A 97 -9.05 -4.13 -0.89
C GLY A 97 -10.24 -4.65 -1.67
N VAL A 98 -10.87 -3.76 -2.45
CA VAL A 98 -12.09 -4.02 -3.22
C VAL A 98 -11.89 -3.62 -4.68
N VAL A 99 -12.26 -4.51 -5.60
CA VAL A 99 -12.29 -4.23 -7.04
C VAL A 99 -13.64 -3.60 -7.40
N HIS A 100 -13.63 -2.31 -7.71
CA HIS A 100 -14.84 -1.58 -8.10
C HIS A 100 -15.17 -1.77 -9.60
N SER A 101 -14.14 -1.92 -10.45
CA SER A 101 -14.31 -2.26 -11.86
C SER A 101 -13.09 -2.95 -12.46
N GLY A 102 -13.34 -3.83 -13.43
CA GLY A 102 -12.35 -4.74 -14.02
C GLY A 102 -12.62 -6.19 -13.62
N ALA A 103 -11.96 -7.14 -14.29
CA ALA A 103 -12.10 -8.56 -14.02
C ALA A 103 -10.72 -9.13 -13.67
N PHE A 104 -10.41 -9.17 -12.37
CA PHE A 104 -9.17 -9.71 -11.81
C PHE A 104 -9.37 -10.00 -10.32
N ASP A 105 -8.59 -10.94 -9.80
CA ASP A 105 -8.53 -11.24 -8.38
C ASP A 105 -7.43 -10.42 -7.71
N LEU A 106 -7.75 -9.82 -6.56
CA LEU A 106 -6.84 -8.89 -5.90
C LEU A 106 -5.83 -9.62 -5.01
N THR A 107 -4.81 -10.19 -5.65
CA THR A 107 -3.64 -10.81 -5.00
C THR A 107 -2.57 -9.79 -4.64
N VAL A 108 -1.55 -10.19 -3.87
CA VAL A 108 -0.34 -9.41 -3.63
C VAL A 108 0.32 -9.03 -4.96
N ARG A 109 0.49 -9.97 -5.88
CA ARG A 109 1.04 -9.70 -7.21
C ARG A 109 0.20 -8.68 -7.98
N GLU A 110 -1.11 -8.89 -8.02
CA GLU A 110 -2.00 -8.06 -8.81
C GLU A 110 -2.11 -6.65 -8.23
N SER A 111 -2.14 -6.51 -6.90
CA SER A 111 -2.09 -5.21 -6.23
C SER A 111 -0.82 -4.43 -6.57
N CYS A 112 0.35 -5.07 -6.57
CA CYS A 112 1.60 -4.46 -7.00
C CYS A 112 1.53 -4.00 -8.45
N ASN A 113 0.99 -4.85 -9.34
CA ASN A 113 0.78 -4.54 -10.75
C ASN A 113 -0.13 -3.31 -10.93
N LYS A 114 -1.25 -3.25 -10.20
CA LYS A 114 -2.16 -2.10 -10.25
C LYS A 114 -1.50 -0.83 -9.73
N ILE A 115 -0.71 -0.90 -8.67
CA ILE A 115 0.04 0.25 -8.14
C ILE A 115 1.01 0.79 -9.22
N ILE A 116 1.78 -0.10 -9.85
CA ILE A 116 2.81 0.26 -10.84
C ILE A 116 2.19 0.86 -12.11
N HIS A 117 1.03 0.36 -12.54
CA HIS A 117 0.39 0.76 -13.79
C HIS A 117 -0.79 1.71 -13.63
N ALA A 118 -1.01 2.25 -12.43
CA ALA A 118 -2.04 3.24 -12.20
C ALA A 118 -1.75 4.53 -12.98
N SER A 119 -2.76 5.00 -13.71
CA SER A 119 -2.74 6.30 -14.38
C SER A 119 -3.19 7.45 -13.48
N LYS A 120 -3.91 7.12 -12.41
CA LYS A 120 -4.39 8.06 -11.41
C LYS A 120 -4.44 7.36 -10.05
N VAL A 121 -4.07 8.10 -9.02
CA VAL A 121 -4.08 7.69 -7.63
C VAL A 121 -4.79 8.74 -6.81
N ASP A 122 -5.73 8.32 -5.96
CA ASP A 122 -6.43 9.20 -5.03
C ASP A 122 -6.46 8.58 -3.62
N LEU A 123 -6.27 9.40 -2.59
CA LEU A 123 -6.50 8.99 -1.21
C LEU A 123 -7.98 9.11 -0.85
N GLY A 124 -8.52 8.12 -0.15
CA GLY A 124 -9.89 8.16 0.37
C GLY A 124 -9.97 8.87 1.73
N TRP A 125 -10.74 9.96 1.78
CA TRP A 125 -10.83 10.84 2.94
C TRP A 125 -12.10 10.56 3.74
N ALA A 126 -11.97 10.52 5.07
CA ALA A 126 -13.09 10.47 6.00
C ALA A 126 -13.24 11.81 6.73
N CYS A 127 -14.47 12.14 7.10
CA CYS A 127 -14.80 13.31 7.90
C CYS A 127 -15.21 12.90 9.31
N ALA A 128 -14.70 13.58 10.33
CA ALA A 128 -15.24 13.49 11.69
C ALA A 128 -15.78 14.84 12.14
N ASN A 129 -16.97 14.80 12.74
CA ASN A 129 -17.58 15.96 13.39
C ASN A 129 -17.04 16.07 14.81
N LEU A 130 -16.36 17.17 15.10
CA LEU A 130 -15.93 17.51 16.46
C LEU A 130 -16.97 18.40 17.15
N ARG A 131 -16.84 18.53 18.48
CA ARG A 131 -17.66 19.47 19.27
C ARG A 131 -17.50 20.89 18.69
N LYS A 132 -18.59 21.68 18.70
CA LYS A 132 -18.68 23.05 18.17
C LYS A 132 -18.69 23.19 16.63
N ALA A 133 -19.32 22.25 15.92
CA ALA A 133 -19.54 22.29 14.47
C ALA A 133 -18.26 22.31 13.61
N LYS A 134 -17.13 21.89 14.17
CA LYS A 134 -15.88 21.78 13.44
C LYS A 134 -15.79 20.44 12.72
N LYS A 135 -15.46 20.48 11.44
CA LYS A 135 -15.22 19.28 10.62
C LYS A 135 -13.72 19.10 10.44
N ILE A 136 -13.23 17.94 10.83
CA ILE A 136 -11.89 17.48 10.47
C ILE A 136 -12.00 16.48 9.34
N GLU A 137 -11.01 16.47 8.46
CA GLU A 137 -10.89 15.51 7.37
C GLU A 137 -9.52 14.84 7.50
N TYR A 138 -9.52 13.53 7.44
CA TYR A 138 -8.33 12.70 7.65
C TYR A 138 -8.35 11.53 6.67
N TRP A 139 -7.18 11.00 6.37
CA TRP A 139 -7.09 9.85 5.47
C TRP A 139 -7.59 8.60 6.18
N ALA A 140 -8.49 7.86 5.52
CA ALA A 140 -9.14 6.68 6.08
C ALA A 140 -8.34 5.38 5.87
N GLY A 141 -7.19 5.45 5.20
CA GLY A 141 -6.41 4.27 4.80
C GLY A 141 -6.78 3.74 3.41
N CYS A 142 -7.81 4.28 2.76
CA CYS A 142 -8.21 3.89 1.41
C CYS A 142 -7.27 4.49 0.35
N TYR A 143 -6.82 3.67 -0.59
CA TYR A 143 -5.94 4.07 -1.68
C TYR A 143 -6.54 3.63 -3.03
N HIS A 144 -7.10 4.58 -3.76
CA HIS A 144 -7.79 4.33 -5.01
C HIS A 144 -6.81 4.39 -6.17
N LEU A 145 -6.83 3.35 -6.99
CA LEU A 145 -5.99 3.20 -8.17
C LEU A 145 -6.90 3.08 -9.39
N HIS A 146 -6.62 3.89 -10.40
CA HIS A 146 -7.32 3.84 -11.67
C HIS A 146 -6.34 3.65 -12.82
N GLY A 147 -6.70 2.78 -13.76
CA GLY A 147 -5.91 2.60 -14.96
C GLY A 147 -6.68 1.90 -16.06
N LYS A 148 -5.92 1.42 -17.05
CA LYS A 148 -6.46 0.70 -18.20
C LYS A 148 -5.62 -0.53 -18.49
N GLN A 149 -6.27 -1.57 -18.99
CA GLN A 149 -5.64 -2.73 -19.60
C GLN A 149 -6.18 -2.85 -21.03
N GLY A 150 -5.35 -2.48 -22.01
CA GLY A 150 -5.81 -2.26 -23.37
C GLY A 150 -6.88 -1.17 -23.41
N LYS A 151 -8.11 -1.53 -23.80
CA LYS A 151 -9.26 -0.62 -23.86
C LYS A 151 -10.13 -0.62 -22.60
N SER A 152 -9.96 -1.60 -21.72
CA SER A 152 -10.79 -1.77 -20.53
C SER A 152 -10.25 -0.93 -19.38
N ALA A 153 -11.08 -0.06 -18.82
CA ALA A 153 -10.74 0.67 -17.61
C ALA A 153 -10.88 -0.25 -16.38
N TRP A 154 -10.06 0.00 -15.36
CA TRP A 154 -10.17 -0.66 -14.07
C TRP A 154 -10.04 0.36 -12.94
N HIS A 155 -10.65 0.01 -11.81
CA HIS A 155 -10.61 0.76 -10.56
C HIS A 155 -10.57 -0.23 -9.40
N VAL A 156 -9.56 -0.08 -8.55
CA VAL A 156 -9.43 -0.83 -7.31
C VAL A 156 -9.18 0.15 -6.17
N GLU A 157 -9.70 -0.19 -5.01
CA GLU A 157 -9.42 0.48 -3.75
C GLU A 157 -8.65 -0.50 -2.86
N LEU A 158 -7.45 -0.10 -2.41
CA LEU A 158 -6.70 -0.87 -1.42
C LEU A 158 -7.00 -0.33 -0.02
N ASP A 159 -7.19 -1.24 0.93
CA ASP A 159 -7.04 -0.93 2.34
C ASP A 159 -5.55 -0.96 2.66
N MET A 160 -4.92 0.20 2.83
CA MET A 160 -3.46 0.27 2.96
C MET A 160 -2.93 -0.35 4.25
N GLN A 161 -3.76 -0.50 5.28
CA GLN A 161 -3.35 -1.21 6.48
C GLN A 161 -3.29 -2.71 6.20
N LEU A 162 -4.38 -3.29 5.69
CA LEU A 162 -4.45 -4.72 5.38
C LEU A 162 -3.50 -5.11 4.25
N TRP A 163 -3.35 -4.25 3.24
CA TRP A 163 -2.36 -4.42 2.17
C TRP A 163 -0.93 -4.47 2.73
N ALA A 164 -0.57 -3.57 3.65
CA ALA A 164 0.76 -3.57 4.24
C ALA A 164 1.01 -4.84 5.07
N ILE A 165 0.03 -5.29 5.86
CA ILE A 165 0.10 -6.54 6.62
C ILE A 165 0.29 -7.74 5.69
N ALA A 166 -0.49 -7.81 4.60
CA ALA A 166 -0.34 -8.90 3.62
C ALA A 166 1.04 -8.91 2.97
N MET A 167 1.59 -7.74 2.65
CA MET A 167 2.93 -7.62 2.08
C MET A 167 4.00 -8.10 3.07
N GLU A 168 3.91 -7.71 4.34
CA GLU A 168 4.82 -8.19 5.40
C GLU A 168 4.74 -9.70 5.60
N ASN A 169 3.52 -10.26 5.68
CA ASN A 169 3.32 -11.71 5.77
C ASN A 169 3.92 -12.43 4.56
N PHE A 170 3.70 -11.89 3.36
CA PHE A 170 4.22 -12.46 2.12
C PHE A 170 5.76 -12.47 2.12
N HIS A 171 6.40 -11.38 2.56
CA HIS A 171 7.86 -11.31 2.68
C HIS A 171 8.39 -12.29 3.72
N ALA A 172 7.76 -12.38 4.89
CA ALA A 172 8.16 -13.31 5.94
C ALA A 172 8.09 -14.77 5.48
N ILE A 173 7.02 -15.17 4.79
CA ILE A 173 6.87 -16.53 4.25
C ILE A 173 7.93 -16.81 3.19
N LEU A 174 8.24 -15.85 2.32
CA LEU A 174 9.32 -16.01 1.33
C LEU A 174 10.69 -16.09 1.98
N ASP A 175 10.96 -15.29 3.00
CA ASP A 175 12.23 -15.31 3.73
C ASP A 175 12.47 -16.69 4.39
N GLU A 176 11.41 -17.32 4.89
CA GLU A 176 11.48 -18.67 5.48
C GLU A 176 11.62 -19.79 4.44
N ARG A 177 10.89 -19.70 3.31
CA ARG A 177 10.75 -20.82 2.35
C ARG A 177 11.74 -20.80 1.20
N VAL A 178 12.34 -19.65 0.89
CA VAL A 178 13.29 -19.53 -0.23
C VAL A 178 14.71 -19.70 0.29
N ASP A 179 15.44 -20.64 -0.31
CA ASP A 179 16.89 -20.70 -0.15
C ASP A 179 17.53 -19.53 -0.94
N TRP A 180 17.77 -18.42 -0.24
CA TRP A 180 18.35 -17.24 -0.85
C TRP A 180 19.83 -17.43 -1.23
N GLU A 181 20.56 -18.34 -0.59
CA GLU A 181 21.95 -18.64 -0.98
C GLU A 181 21.96 -19.25 -2.38
N GLN A 182 21.06 -20.22 -2.62
CA GLN A 182 20.84 -20.79 -3.96
C GLN A 182 20.43 -19.72 -4.98
N VAL A 183 19.52 -18.81 -4.63
CA VAL A 183 19.04 -17.74 -5.54
C VAL A 183 20.14 -16.72 -5.87
N TYR A 184 21.02 -16.41 -4.92
CA TYR A 184 22.14 -15.49 -5.14
C TYR A 184 23.36 -16.18 -5.78
N GLY A 185 23.37 -17.51 -5.88
CA GLY A 185 24.51 -18.28 -6.35
C GLY A 185 25.71 -18.17 -5.41
N LEU A 186 25.45 -18.14 -4.10
CA LEU A 186 26.43 -18.10 -3.02
C LEU A 186 26.80 -19.50 -2.55
#